data_AF-A0A1Y4DX05-F1
#
_entry.id   AF-A0A1Y4DX05-F1
#
_cell.length_a   1.000
_cell.length_b   1.000
_cell.length_c   1.000
_cell.angle_alpha   90.00
_cell.angle_beta   90.00
_cell.angle_gamma   90.00
#
_symmetry.space_group_name_H-M   'P 1'
#
loop_
_entity.id
_entity.type
_entity.pdbx_description
1 polymer ?
#
loop_
_entity_poly.entity_id
_entity_poly.type
_entity_poly.pdbx_seq_one_letter_code
_entity_poly.pdbx_strand_id
1 'polypeptide(L)'
;MENIIGLGVGLIIAGLGIYMCVTGDVRLLHGYHYATTPESERPQLARETGAGLIGCGASFAFLVPSFLPDWLSILGAVLLVASIAEMLIAIIRRNGGLATFPGDTRPGLFASMHPGIRMALAVCLGAALSLIGIVPGAQMIATGDVGSLHSYHYAHVAAADLPRLATCEGACMIALGIALFCCAVAGAGMLRRPMPLWAKALMCLGAALFTGALAGMLGFIIYFNGSLMG
;
A
#
# COMPACT_ATOMS: atom_id res chain seq x y z
N MET A 1 -25.69 1.18 2.30
CA MET A 1 -25.11 0.11 3.13
C MET A 1 -23.60 0.09 3.01
N GLU A 2 -23.07 0.24 1.79
CA GLU A 2 -21.63 0.30 1.49
C GLU A 2 -20.91 1.49 2.18
N ASN A 3 -21.51 2.68 2.17
CA ASN A 3 -21.02 3.84 2.93
C ASN A 3 -20.90 3.61 4.46
N ILE A 4 -21.79 2.80 5.04
CA ILE A 4 -21.78 2.47 6.48
C ILE A 4 -20.63 1.48 6.78
N ILE A 5 -20.34 0.58 5.85
CA ILE A 5 -19.22 -0.36 5.96
C ILE A 5 -17.89 0.40 5.87
N GLY A 6 -17.75 1.33 4.91
CA GLY A 6 -16.54 2.17 4.79
C GLY A 6 -16.24 2.98 6.04
N LEU A 7 -17.25 3.64 6.61
CA LEU A 7 -17.13 4.35 7.89
C LEU A 7 -16.82 3.41 9.07
N GLY A 8 -17.50 2.26 9.13
CA GLY A 8 -17.26 1.26 10.18
C GLY A 8 -15.82 0.73 10.15
N VAL A 9 -15.30 0.44 8.96
CA VAL A 9 -13.90 0.05 8.75
C VAL A 9 -12.96 1.18 9.16
N GLY A 10 -13.22 2.42 8.74
CA GLY A 10 -12.43 3.59 9.13
C GLY A 10 -12.36 3.78 10.64
N LEU A 11 -13.48 3.65 11.34
CA LEU A 11 -13.56 3.74 12.80
C LEU A 11 -12.78 2.62 13.50
N ILE A 12 -12.88 1.38 13.00
CA ILE A 12 -12.10 0.25 13.55
C ILE A 12 -10.61 0.51 13.36
N ILE A 13 -10.18 0.90 12.15
CA ILE A 13 -8.78 1.22 11.84
C ILE A 13 -8.27 2.33 12.76
N ALA A 14 -9.02 3.43 12.89
CA ALA A 14 -8.66 4.53 13.78
C ALA A 14 -8.61 4.10 15.25
N GLY A 15 -9.56 3.27 15.70
CA GLY A 15 -9.59 2.74 17.07
C GLY A 15 -8.38 1.86 17.39
N LEU A 16 -7.95 1.02 16.45
CA LEU A 16 -6.71 0.24 16.56
C LEU A 16 -5.49 1.17 16.67
N GLY A 17 -5.45 2.24 15.87
CA GLY A 17 -4.38 3.24 15.93
C GLY A 17 -4.33 3.98 17.27
N ILE A 18 -5.49 4.41 17.79
CA ILE A 18 -5.61 5.04 19.12
C ILE A 18 -5.12 4.09 20.21
N TYR A 19 -5.52 2.82 20.15
CA TYR A 19 -5.06 1.81 21.10
C TYR A 19 -3.52 1.71 21.10
N MET A 20 -2.90 1.66 19.92
CA MET A 20 -1.43 1.63 19.80
C MET A 20 -0.77 2.90 20.34
N CYS A 21 -1.34 4.08 20.07
CA CYS A 21 -0.84 5.35 20.60
C CYS A 21 -0.91 5.43 22.13
N VAL A 22 -2.01 4.94 22.72
CA VAL A 22 -2.22 5.00 24.17
C VAL A 22 -1.36 3.95 24.89
N THR A 23 -1.39 2.71 24.41
CA THR A 23 -0.76 1.58 25.12
C THR A 23 0.71 1.39 24.78
N GLY A 24 1.15 1.84 23.61
CA GLY A 24 2.46 1.48 23.07
C GLY A 24 2.58 0.00 22.70
N ASP A 25 1.46 -0.71 22.54
CA ASP A 25 1.47 -2.14 22.22
C ASP A 25 1.68 -2.37 20.71
N VAL A 26 2.81 -3.01 20.37
CA VAL A 26 3.18 -3.35 18.98
C VAL A 26 2.43 -4.57 18.43
N ARG A 27 1.69 -5.32 19.25
CA ARG A 27 1.06 -6.59 18.82
C ARG A 27 -0.02 -6.44 17.75
N LEU A 28 -0.50 -5.22 17.51
CA LEU A 28 -1.40 -4.90 16.39
C LEU A 28 -0.67 -4.68 15.06
N LEU A 29 0.65 -4.50 15.09
CA LEU A 29 1.47 -4.59 13.88
C LEU A 29 1.69 -6.06 13.54
N HIS A 30 1.91 -6.35 12.25
CA HIS A 30 2.46 -7.64 11.89
C HIS A 30 3.78 -7.86 12.62
N GLY A 31 3.99 -9.08 13.13
CA GLY A 31 5.19 -9.45 13.92
C GLY A 31 6.48 -8.95 13.29
N TYR A 32 6.58 -9.03 11.96
CA TYR A 32 7.77 -8.62 11.24
C TYR A 32 8.09 -7.10 11.29
N HIS A 33 7.14 -6.25 11.63
CA HIS A 33 7.35 -4.81 11.71
C HIS A 33 8.09 -4.36 12.97
N TYR A 34 7.92 -5.02 14.12
CA TYR A 34 8.59 -4.65 15.37
C TYR A 34 9.71 -5.62 15.76
N ALA A 35 10.04 -6.52 14.85
CA ALA A 35 10.84 -7.69 15.11
C ALA A 35 12.26 -7.41 15.57
N THR A 36 12.89 -6.56 14.78
CA THR A 36 14.26 -6.12 14.90
C THR A 36 14.35 -4.79 15.64
N THR A 37 13.20 -4.24 16.05
CA THR A 37 13.10 -3.05 16.89
C THR A 37 13.51 -3.41 18.32
N PRO A 38 14.50 -2.71 18.91
CA PRO A 38 14.87 -2.87 20.31
C PRO A 38 13.65 -2.76 21.22
N GLU A 39 13.59 -3.56 22.29
CA GLU A 39 12.40 -3.62 23.16
C GLU A 39 12.05 -2.26 23.77
N SER A 40 13.07 -1.46 24.08
CA SER A 40 12.92 -0.08 24.57
C SER A 40 12.28 0.87 23.56
N GLU A 41 12.42 0.60 22.26
CA GLU A 41 11.92 1.43 21.16
C GLU A 41 10.51 1.00 20.69
N ARG A 42 10.09 -0.23 21.01
CA ARG A 42 8.80 -0.79 20.59
C ARG A 42 7.60 0.08 20.99
N PRO A 43 7.51 0.63 22.21
CA PRO A 43 6.40 1.53 22.57
C PRO A 43 6.33 2.76 21.67
N GLN A 44 7.47 3.32 21.28
CA GLN A 44 7.48 4.49 20.41
C GLN A 44 7.16 4.14 18.96
N LEU A 45 7.64 2.99 18.46
CA LEU A 45 7.22 2.44 17.17
C LEU A 45 5.69 2.27 17.12
N ALA A 46 5.08 1.68 18.15
CA ALA A 46 3.63 1.51 18.22
C ALA A 46 2.90 2.86 18.17
N ARG A 47 3.42 3.90 18.85
CA ARG A 47 2.81 5.24 18.83
C ARG A 47 2.89 5.91 17.47
N GLU A 48 4.05 5.86 16.82
CA GLU A 48 4.27 6.48 15.51
C GLU A 48 3.48 5.76 14.42
N THR A 49 3.47 4.43 14.42
CA THR A 49 2.64 3.64 13.48
C THR A 49 1.15 3.76 13.78
N GLY A 50 0.77 3.84 15.05
CA GLY A 50 -0.60 4.10 15.48
C GLY A 50 -1.12 5.44 14.98
N ALA A 51 -0.29 6.49 14.97
CA ALA A 51 -0.66 7.80 14.43
C ALA A 51 -0.98 7.73 12.93
N GLY A 52 -0.13 7.06 12.15
CA GLY A 52 -0.43 6.78 10.75
C GLY A 52 -1.69 5.92 10.58
N LEU A 53 -1.92 4.93 11.44
CA LEU A 53 -3.14 4.12 11.37
C LEU A 53 -4.42 4.94 11.67
N ILE A 54 -4.35 5.91 12.59
CA ILE A 54 -5.42 6.90 12.81
C ILE A 54 -5.66 7.71 11.54
N GLY A 55 -4.60 8.19 10.89
CA GLY A 55 -4.69 8.93 9.63
C GLY A 55 -5.33 8.08 8.52
N CYS A 56 -4.97 6.80 8.40
CA CYS A 56 -5.65 5.85 7.53
C CYS A 56 -7.14 5.74 7.87
N GLY A 57 -7.51 5.52 9.13
CA GLY A 57 -8.91 5.44 9.53
C GLY A 57 -9.71 6.71 9.23
N ALA A 58 -9.12 7.89 9.48
CA ALA A 58 -9.71 9.18 9.12
C ALA A 58 -9.84 9.37 7.61
N SER A 59 -8.89 8.87 6.82
CA SER A 59 -8.95 8.93 5.36
C SER A 59 -10.19 8.23 4.81
N PHE A 60 -10.61 7.11 5.41
CA PHE A 60 -11.84 6.42 5.01
C PHE A 60 -13.08 7.29 5.21
N ALA A 61 -13.13 8.17 6.22
CA ALA A 61 -14.25 9.09 6.39
C ALA A 61 -14.31 10.14 5.27
N PHE A 62 -13.16 10.61 4.78
CA PHE A 62 -13.06 11.56 3.66
C PHE A 62 -13.30 10.91 2.29
N LEU A 63 -13.06 9.60 2.18
CA LEU A 63 -13.26 8.83 0.95
C LEU A 63 -14.70 8.37 0.74
N VAL A 64 -15.59 8.53 1.74
CA VAL A 64 -17.02 8.20 1.65
C VAL A 64 -17.78 9.42 1.08
N PRO A 65 -18.21 9.41 -0.21
CA PRO A 65 -18.75 10.59 -0.88
C PRO A 65 -20.13 11.01 -0.35
N SER A 66 -20.87 10.07 0.23
CA SER A 66 -22.26 10.31 0.67
C SER A 66 -22.43 11.31 1.81
N PHE A 67 -21.36 11.66 2.54
CA PHE A 67 -21.41 12.60 3.68
C PHE A 67 -20.63 13.89 3.45
N LEU A 68 -19.79 13.96 2.41
CA LEU A 68 -18.80 15.01 2.23
C LEU A 68 -18.67 15.38 0.75
N PRO A 69 -18.48 16.67 0.40
CA PRO A 69 -18.24 17.09 -0.98
C PRO A 69 -17.15 16.29 -1.68
N ASP A 70 -17.36 15.95 -2.96
CA ASP A 70 -16.49 15.04 -3.74
C ASP A 70 -15.00 15.43 -3.73
N TRP A 71 -14.69 16.73 -3.69
CA TRP A 71 -13.30 17.20 -3.64
C TRP A 71 -12.57 16.80 -2.34
N LEU A 72 -13.29 16.52 -1.24
CA LEU A 72 -12.69 16.03 0.01
C LEU A 72 -12.16 14.60 -0.13
N SER A 73 -12.64 13.83 -1.10
CA SER A 73 -12.08 12.51 -1.40
C SER A 73 -10.62 12.60 -1.89
N ILE A 74 -10.21 13.71 -2.50
CA ILE A 74 -8.81 14.00 -2.84
C ILE A 74 -7.98 14.15 -1.55
N LEU A 75 -8.50 14.90 -0.56
CA LEU A 75 -7.83 15.01 0.74
C LEU A 75 -7.77 13.66 1.46
N GLY A 76 -8.83 12.85 1.37
CA GLY A 76 -8.85 11.48 1.84
C GLY A 76 -7.74 10.63 1.20
N ALA A 77 -7.62 10.65 -0.12
CA ALA A 77 -6.59 9.92 -0.85
C ALA A 77 -5.17 10.37 -0.46
N VAL A 78 -4.94 11.68 -0.38
CA VAL A 78 -3.65 12.26 0.05
C VAL A 78 -3.33 11.86 1.49
N LEU A 79 -4.31 11.94 2.39
CA LEU A 79 -4.14 11.57 3.79
C LEU A 79 -3.84 10.07 3.93
N LEU A 80 -4.54 9.20 3.20
CA LEU A 80 -4.31 7.76 3.19
C LEU A 80 -2.86 7.46 2.79
N VAL A 81 -2.42 8.05 1.68
CA VAL A 81 -1.05 7.91 1.16
C VAL A 81 -0.02 8.41 2.18
N ALA A 82 -0.21 9.61 2.72
CA ALA A 82 0.71 10.20 3.70
C ALA A 82 0.79 9.36 4.97
N SER A 83 -0.33 8.81 5.42
CA SER A 83 -0.45 7.95 6.59
C SER A 83 0.28 6.62 6.40
N ILE A 84 0.14 6.00 5.23
CA ILE A 84 0.92 4.79 4.87
C ILE A 84 2.41 5.11 4.86
N ALA A 85 2.81 6.21 4.23
CA ALA A 85 4.22 6.64 4.19
C ALA A 85 4.77 6.89 5.61
N GLU A 86 4.02 7.54 6.48
CA GLU A 86 4.39 7.77 7.88
C GLU A 86 4.63 6.45 8.63
N MET A 87 3.71 5.48 8.52
CA MET A 87 3.88 4.16 9.14
C MET A 87 5.15 3.46 8.65
N LEU A 88 5.40 3.47 7.33
CA LEU A 88 6.60 2.87 6.75
C LEU A 88 7.87 3.57 7.23
N ILE A 89 7.88 4.90 7.31
CA ILE A 89 9.00 5.69 7.81
C ILE A 89 9.26 5.39 9.29
N ALA A 90 8.22 5.30 10.12
CA ALA A 90 8.33 4.93 11.53
C ALA A 90 8.96 3.54 11.70
N ILE A 91 8.48 2.56 10.96
CA ILE A 91 9.04 1.20 10.94
C ILE A 91 10.52 1.24 10.58
N ILE A 92 10.91 1.94 9.51
CA ILE A 92 12.32 2.05 9.10
C ILE A 92 13.16 2.75 10.18
N ARG A 93 12.71 3.90 10.69
CA ARG A 93 13.43 4.73 11.67
C ARG A 93 13.68 3.99 12.99
N ARG A 94 12.74 3.14 13.39
CA ARG A 94 12.81 2.35 14.63
C ARG A 94 13.42 0.97 14.42
N ASN A 95 14.19 0.77 13.34
CA ASN A 95 14.82 -0.51 12.98
C ASN A 95 13.83 -1.69 12.89
N GLY A 96 12.59 -1.40 12.55
CA GLY A 96 11.56 -2.38 12.24
C GLY A 96 11.74 -2.97 10.85
N GLY A 97 11.11 -4.12 10.62
CA GLY A 97 11.18 -4.82 9.35
C GLY A 97 10.05 -4.43 8.40
N LEU A 98 10.33 -4.08 7.15
CA LEU A 98 9.29 -4.05 6.11
C LEU A 98 8.95 -5.46 5.61
N ALA A 99 9.83 -6.43 5.88
CA ALA A 99 9.71 -7.84 5.51
C ALA A 99 10.61 -8.73 6.41
N THR A 100 10.63 -8.52 7.74
CA THR A 100 11.64 -9.13 8.64
C THR A 100 11.01 -9.73 9.90
N PHE A 101 10.87 -11.06 10.01
CA PHE A 101 10.18 -11.70 11.15
C PHE A 101 11.03 -11.76 12.44
N PRO A 102 10.49 -11.50 13.67
CA PRO A 102 11.27 -11.53 14.92
C PRO A 102 11.47 -12.92 15.46
N GLY A 103 12.62 -13.16 16.08
CA GLY A 103 12.86 -14.38 16.85
C GLY A 103 12.98 -15.65 15.99
N ASP A 104 12.95 -15.50 14.66
CA ASP A 104 13.10 -16.63 13.76
C ASP A 104 14.59 -17.00 13.66
N THR A 105 15.03 -17.86 14.59
CA THR A 105 16.14 -18.77 14.34
C THR A 105 15.74 -19.82 13.31
N ARG A 106 14.44 -19.96 13.02
CA ARG A 106 14.01 -20.64 11.81
C ARG A 106 14.19 -19.69 10.65
N PRO A 107 14.47 -20.24 9.49
CA PRO A 107 14.67 -19.43 8.33
C PRO A 107 13.29 -19.01 7.82
N GLY A 108 12.81 -17.81 8.17
CA GLY A 108 11.51 -17.30 7.70
C GLY A 108 11.37 -17.57 6.21
N LEU A 109 10.33 -18.32 5.81
CA LEU A 109 10.10 -19.16 4.60
C LEU A 109 11.28 -19.46 3.64
N PHE A 110 12.11 -18.46 3.34
CA PHE A 110 13.23 -18.44 2.42
C PHE A 110 14.62 -18.20 3.07
N ALA A 111 14.73 -18.00 4.39
CA ALA A 111 16.00 -17.55 4.98
C ALA A 111 17.11 -18.62 5.04
N SER A 112 16.80 -19.91 4.90
CA SER A 112 17.76 -21.04 4.82
C SER A 112 18.10 -21.35 3.38
N MET A 113 17.31 -20.82 2.45
CA MET A 113 17.56 -21.03 1.05
C MET A 113 18.84 -20.31 0.68
N HIS A 114 19.61 -20.97 -0.19
CA HIS A 114 20.77 -20.37 -0.80
C HIS A 114 20.41 -18.98 -1.37
N PRO A 115 21.22 -17.92 -1.17
CA PRO A 115 20.87 -16.56 -1.58
C PRO A 115 20.43 -16.42 -3.03
N GLY A 116 21.01 -17.23 -3.93
CA GLY A 116 20.60 -17.31 -5.34
C GLY A 116 19.19 -17.86 -5.55
N ILE A 117 18.80 -18.92 -4.82
CA ILE A 117 17.45 -19.50 -4.89
C ILE A 117 16.43 -18.51 -4.35
N ARG A 118 16.74 -17.86 -3.22
CA ARG A 118 15.87 -16.82 -2.66
C ARG A 118 15.65 -15.66 -3.63
N MET A 119 16.70 -15.22 -4.31
CA MET A 119 16.60 -14.18 -5.33
C MET A 119 15.72 -14.64 -6.49
N ALA A 120 15.96 -15.85 -7.01
CA ALA A 120 15.15 -16.41 -8.09
C ALA A 120 13.67 -16.50 -7.70
N LEU A 121 13.36 -16.99 -6.50
CA LEU A 121 11.98 -17.05 -6.00
C LEU A 121 11.35 -15.67 -5.84
N ALA A 122 12.08 -14.68 -5.33
CA ALA A 122 11.56 -13.32 -5.21
C ALA A 122 11.31 -12.66 -6.56
N VAL A 123 12.17 -12.91 -7.56
CA VAL A 123 11.95 -12.47 -8.94
C VAL A 123 10.73 -13.18 -9.53
N CYS A 124 10.61 -14.50 -9.41
CA CYS A 124 9.46 -15.25 -9.94
C CYS A 124 8.15 -14.85 -9.27
N LEU A 125 8.13 -14.74 -7.94
CA LEU A 125 6.95 -14.33 -7.18
C LEU A 125 6.59 -12.88 -7.47
N GLY A 126 7.59 -11.98 -7.47
CA GLY A 126 7.39 -10.58 -7.83
C GLY A 126 6.82 -10.44 -9.25
N ALA A 127 7.34 -11.22 -10.21
CA ALA A 127 6.85 -11.23 -11.58
C ALA A 127 5.40 -11.73 -11.63
N ALA A 128 5.10 -12.86 -11.00
CA ALA A 128 3.75 -13.41 -10.95
C ALA A 128 2.75 -12.43 -10.30
N LEU A 129 3.11 -11.82 -9.16
CA LEU A 129 2.26 -10.84 -8.47
C LEU A 129 2.11 -9.54 -9.28
N SER A 130 3.15 -9.10 -9.99
CA SER A 130 3.07 -7.90 -10.83
C SER A 130 2.04 -8.03 -11.96
N LEU A 131 1.76 -9.25 -12.43
CA LEU A 131 0.75 -9.49 -13.46
C LEU A 131 -0.66 -9.12 -13.00
N ILE A 132 -0.95 -9.13 -11.68
CA ILE A 132 -2.24 -8.70 -11.12
C ILE A 132 -2.53 -7.24 -11.46
N GLY A 133 -1.50 -6.39 -11.57
CA GLY A 133 -1.65 -5.00 -12.01
C GLY A 133 -1.39 -4.82 -13.51
N ILE A 134 -0.32 -5.43 -14.04
CA ILE A 134 0.13 -5.19 -15.41
C ILE A 134 -0.86 -5.71 -16.45
N VAL A 135 -1.40 -6.92 -16.27
CA VAL A 135 -2.32 -7.53 -17.26
C VAL A 135 -3.61 -6.72 -17.41
N PRO A 136 -4.39 -6.46 -16.34
CA PRO A 136 -5.58 -5.63 -16.46
C PRO A 136 -5.25 -4.22 -16.94
N GLY A 137 -4.15 -3.61 -16.45
CA GLY A 137 -3.78 -2.26 -16.89
C GLY A 137 -3.45 -2.17 -18.38
N ALA A 138 -2.71 -3.15 -18.92
CA ALA A 138 -2.43 -3.24 -20.35
C ALA A 138 -3.69 -3.51 -21.17
N GLN A 139 -4.59 -4.36 -20.68
CA GLN A 139 -5.89 -4.62 -21.30
C GLN A 139 -6.72 -3.33 -21.38
N MET A 140 -6.86 -2.60 -20.29
CA MET A 140 -7.59 -1.33 -20.23
C MET A 140 -7.05 -0.29 -21.21
N ILE A 141 -5.73 -0.13 -21.32
CA ILE A 141 -5.10 0.77 -22.30
C ILE A 141 -5.38 0.30 -23.73
N ALA A 142 -5.30 -1.00 -24.00
CA ALA A 142 -5.43 -1.54 -25.35
C ALA A 142 -6.88 -1.49 -25.88
N THR A 143 -7.86 -1.72 -25.01
CA THR A 143 -9.28 -1.84 -25.40
C THR A 143 -10.08 -0.58 -25.11
N GLY A 144 -9.60 0.29 -24.21
CA GLY A 144 -10.40 1.39 -23.66
C GLY A 144 -11.51 0.91 -22.72
N ASP A 145 -11.53 -0.37 -22.36
CA ASP A 145 -12.54 -0.96 -21.48
C ASP A 145 -12.14 -0.79 -20.01
N VAL A 146 -13.07 -0.25 -19.21
CA VAL A 146 -12.92 -0.06 -17.76
C VAL A 146 -13.42 -1.26 -16.94
N GLY A 147 -13.87 -2.34 -17.58
CA GLY A 147 -14.46 -3.50 -16.91
C GLY A 147 -13.57 -4.23 -15.88
N SER A 148 -12.26 -3.97 -15.88
CA SER A 148 -11.34 -4.46 -14.84
C SER A 148 -11.39 -3.66 -13.54
N LEU A 149 -11.97 -2.46 -13.56
CA LEU A 149 -12.26 -1.65 -12.37
C LEU A 149 -13.56 -2.12 -11.73
N HIS A 150 -13.75 -1.83 -10.45
CA HIS A 150 -15.07 -1.94 -9.85
C HIS A 150 -16.06 -0.99 -10.54
N SER A 151 -17.30 -1.45 -10.74
CA SER A 151 -18.32 -0.71 -11.49
C SER A 151 -18.60 0.69 -10.95
N TYR A 152 -18.50 0.90 -9.64
CA TYR A 152 -18.69 2.21 -9.02
C TYR A 152 -17.59 3.22 -9.38
N HIS A 153 -16.39 2.77 -9.78
CA HIS A 153 -15.32 3.66 -10.24
C HIS A 153 -15.63 4.37 -11.56
N TYR A 154 -16.60 3.89 -12.34
CA TYR A 154 -16.96 4.48 -13.62
C TYR A 154 -18.46 4.69 -13.83
N ALA A 155 -19.27 4.52 -12.78
CA ALA A 155 -20.72 4.59 -12.87
C ALA A 155 -21.27 5.96 -13.33
N HIS A 156 -20.54 7.05 -13.06
CA HIS A 156 -20.95 8.42 -13.42
C HIS A 156 -19.99 9.11 -14.41
N VAL A 157 -19.07 8.34 -15.00
CA VAL A 157 -18.13 8.83 -16.00
C VAL A 157 -18.86 8.96 -17.33
N ALA A 158 -18.67 10.07 -18.05
CA ALA A 158 -19.25 10.25 -19.37
C ALA A 158 -18.71 9.18 -20.33
N ALA A 159 -19.59 8.60 -21.18
CA ALA A 159 -19.20 7.52 -22.08
C ALA A 159 -18.02 7.87 -23.01
N ALA A 160 -17.90 9.15 -23.38
CA ALA A 160 -16.80 9.65 -24.21
C ALA A 160 -15.44 9.67 -23.46
N ASP A 161 -15.45 9.73 -22.13
CA ASP A 161 -14.25 9.80 -21.30
C ASP A 161 -13.77 8.42 -20.83
N LEU A 162 -14.60 7.37 -20.95
CA LEU A 162 -14.25 6.01 -20.52
C LEU A 162 -12.92 5.49 -21.10
N PRO A 163 -12.61 5.65 -22.40
CA PRO A 163 -11.32 5.20 -22.93
C PRO A 163 -10.13 5.95 -22.32
N ARG A 164 -10.32 7.22 -21.97
CA ARG A 164 -9.28 8.05 -21.35
C ARG A 164 -9.07 7.66 -19.89
N LEU A 165 -10.15 7.44 -19.14
CA LEU A 165 -10.10 6.86 -17.80
C LEU A 165 -9.38 5.50 -17.83
N ALA A 166 -9.76 4.61 -18.75
CA ALA A 166 -9.13 3.29 -18.91
C ALA A 166 -7.61 3.39 -19.14
N THR A 167 -7.18 4.36 -19.94
CA THR A 167 -5.76 4.63 -20.18
C THR A 167 -5.04 5.10 -18.92
N CYS A 168 -5.61 6.08 -18.21
CA CYS A 168 -5.04 6.66 -17.00
C CYS A 168 -4.95 5.63 -15.85
N GLU A 169 -6.05 4.94 -15.59
CA GLU A 169 -6.15 3.87 -14.59
C GLU A 169 -5.24 2.70 -14.95
N GLY A 170 -5.23 2.28 -16.21
CA GLY A 170 -4.39 1.20 -16.68
C GLY A 170 -2.89 1.50 -16.53
N ALA A 171 -2.46 2.74 -16.78
CA ALA A 171 -1.09 3.18 -16.53
C ALA A 171 -0.75 3.13 -15.03
N CYS A 172 -1.67 3.52 -14.15
CA CYS A 172 -1.50 3.42 -12.71
C CYS A 172 -1.41 1.94 -12.25
N MET A 173 -2.25 1.05 -12.78
CA MET A 173 -2.20 -0.37 -12.47
C MET A 173 -0.88 -1.03 -12.91
N ILE A 174 -0.36 -0.67 -14.08
CA ILE A 174 0.97 -1.11 -14.54
C ILE A 174 2.05 -0.63 -13.58
N ALA A 175 2.01 0.65 -13.19
CA ALA A 175 2.99 1.22 -12.25
C ALA A 175 2.92 0.54 -10.87
N LEU A 176 1.72 0.20 -10.36
CA LEU A 176 1.55 -0.60 -9.14
C LEU A 176 2.15 -2.02 -9.30
N GLY A 177 1.94 -2.66 -10.45
CA GLY A 177 2.55 -3.96 -10.74
C GLY A 177 4.09 -3.91 -10.74
N ILE A 178 4.67 -2.89 -11.38
CA ILE A 178 6.12 -2.64 -11.37
C ILE A 178 6.60 -2.38 -9.94
N ALA A 179 5.87 -1.58 -9.17
CA ALA A 179 6.20 -1.28 -7.78
C ALA A 179 6.24 -2.55 -6.91
N LEU A 180 5.26 -3.45 -7.06
CA LEU A 180 5.23 -4.74 -6.37
C LEU A 180 6.45 -5.60 -6.73
N PHE A 181 6.82 -5.66 -8.02
CA PHE A 181 8.02 -6.37 -8.47
C PHE A 181 9.29 -5.78 -7.82
N CYS A 182 9.45 -4.46 -7.86
CA CYS A 182 10.59 -3.77 -7.25
C CYS A 182 10.70 -4.08 -5.75
N CYS A 183 9.60 -3.98 -5.01
CA CYS A 183 9.55 -4.26 -3.57
C CYS A 183 9.89 -5.72 -3.24
N ALA A 184 9.38 -6.68 -4.02
CA ALA A 184 9.67 -8.10 -3.82
C ALA A 184 11.16 -8.43 -4.02
N VAL A 185 11.76 -7.95 -5.11
CA VAL A 185 13.19 -8.15 -5.41
C VAL A 185 14.07 -7.42 -4.40
N ALA A 186 13.71 -6.18 -4.04
CA ALA A 186 14.41 -5.42 -3.02
C ALA A 186 14.38 -6.14 -1.67
N GLY A 187 13.22 -6.66 -1.25
CA GLY A 187 13.05 -7.43 -0.01
C GLY A 187 14.05 -8.60 0.09
N ALA A 188 14.22 -9.38 -0.99
CA ALA A 188 15.19 -10.47 -1.02
C ALA A 188 16.65 -10.01 -0.86
N GLY A 189 16.98 -8.85 -1.43
CA GLY A 189 18.29 -8.20 -1.27
C GLY A 189 18.54 -7.66 0.13
N MET A 190 17.49 -7.14 0.78
CA MET A 190 17.55 -6.56 2.12
C MET A 190 17.80 -7.60 3.23
N LEU A 191 17.61 -8.88 2.94
CA LEU A 191 17.97 -10.00 3.83
C LEU A 191 19.48 -10.25 3.89
N ARG A 192 20.29 -9.64 3.03
CA ARG A 192 21.76 -9.72 3.08
C ARG A 192 22.30 -8.71 4.09
N ARG A 193 23.36 -9.10 4.81
CA ARG A 193 24.09 -8.22 5.74
C ARG A 193 25.56 -8.11 5.32
N PRO A 194 26.14 -6.89 5.20
CA PRO A 194 25.44 -5.60 5.23
C PRO A 194 24.43 -5.45 4.07
N MET A 195 23.40 -4.63 4.28
CA MET A 195 22.33 -4.43 3.30
C MET A 195 22.87 -3.71 2.06
N PRO A 196 22.75 -4.29 0.86
CA PRO A 196 23.33 -3.70 -0.34
C PRO A 196 22.57 -2.45 -0.78
N LEU A 197 23.30 -1.47 -1.33
CA LEU A 197 22.73 -0.18 -1.77
C LEU A 197 21.65 -0.33 -2.85
N TRP A 198 21.84 -1.26 -3.80
CA TRP A 198 20.87 -1.51 -4.85
C TRP A 198 19.49 -1.92 -4.28
N ALA A 199 19.46 -2.68 -3.18
CA ALA A 199 18.22 -3.15 -2.58
C ALA A 199 17.48 -2.01 -1.88
N LYS A 200 18.21 -1.09 -1.24
CA LYS A 200 17.64 0.13 -0.67
C LYS A 200 17.07 1.03 -1.76
N ALA A 201 17.85 1.28 -2.81
CA ALA A 201 17.42 2.11 -3.94
C ALA A 201 16.17 1.54 -4.62
N LEU A 202 16.14 0.22 -4.84
CA LEU A 202 15.01 -0.46 -5.46
C LEU A 202 13.76 -0.46 -4.55
N MET A 203 13.93 -0.60 -3.23
CA MET A 203 12.82 -0.47 -2.28
C MET A 203 12.25 0.96 -2.29
N CYS A 204 13.11 1.98 -2.27
CA CYS A 204 12.66 3.37 -2.35
C CYS A 204 11.93 3.67 -3.66
N LEU A 205 12.44 3.17 -4.78
CA LEU A 205 11.79 3.29 -6.08
C LEU A 205 10.42 2.60 -6.07
N GLY A 206 10.34 1.36 -5.58
CA GLY A 206 9.09 0.63 -5.46
C GLY A 206 8.07 1.36 -4.60
N ALA A 207 8.48 1.87 -3.43
CA ALA A 207 7.61 2.64 -2.55
C ALA A 207 7.12 3.95 -3.19
N ALA A 208 7.99 4.68 -3.89
CA ALA A 208 7.63 5.90 -4.60
C ALA A 208 6.65 5.64 -5.75
N LEU A 209 6.92 4.60 -6.57
CA LEU A 209 6.03 4.17 -7.65
C LEU A 209 4.68 3.71 -7.11
N PHE A 210 4.66 2.90 -6.05
CA PHE A 210 3.42 2.43 -5.44
C PHE A 210 2.57 3.61 -4.98
N THR A 211 3.20 4.55 -4.29
CA THR A 211 2.54 5.73 -3.73
C THR A 211 2.00 6.64 -4.82
N GLY A 212 2.82 6.97 -5.83
CA GLY A 212 2.42 7.82 -6.94
C GLY A 212 1.33 7.18 -7.80
N ALA A 213 1.41 5.88 -8.05
CA ALA A 213 0.42 5.15 -8.83
C ALA A 213 -0.92 5.03 -8.09
N LEU A 214 -0.89 4.76 -6.78
CA LEU A 214 -2.10 4.75 -5.95
C LEU A 214 -2.75 6.14 -5.91
N ALA A 215 -1.97 7.20 -5.72
CA ALA A 215 -2.49 8.57 -5.75
C ALA A 215 -3.07 8.94 -7.13
N GLY A 216 -2.40 8.53 -8.21
CA GLY A 216 -2.88 8.73 -9.57
C GLY A 216 -4.21 8.03 -9.82
N MET A 217 -4.31 6.75 -9.44
CA MET A 217 -5.54 5.96 -9.55
C MET A 217 -6.72 6.63 -8.82
N LEU A 218 -6.54 6.97 -7.54
CA LEU A 218 -7.59 7.65 -6.77
C LEU A 218 -7.95 9.01 -7.38
N GLY A 219 -6.95 9.77 -7.84
CA GLY A 219 -7.13 11.07 -8.45
C GLY A 219 -7.84 11.03 -9.80
N PHE A 220 -7.54 10.06 -10.66
CA PHE A 220 -8.17 9.93 -11.97
C PHE A 220 -9.62 9.49 -11.85
N ILE A 221 -9.95 8.56 -10.94
CA ILE A 221 -11.35 8.20 -10.65
C ILE A 221 -12.14 9.48 -10.30
N ILE A 222 -11.64 10.31 -9.38
CA ILE A 222 -12.31 11.55 -8.99
C ILE A 222 -12.39 12.54 -10.16
N TYR A 223 -11.29 12.73 -10.89
CA TYR A 223 -11.20 13.68 -12.02
C TYR A 223 -12.23 13.38 -13.11
N PHE A 224 -12.47 12.10 -13.42
CA PHE A 224 -13.44 11.67 -14.42
C PHE A 224 -14.87 11.53 -13.87
N ASN A 225 -15.13 12.01 -12.64
CA ASN A 225 -16.43 11.89 -11.98
C ASN A 225 -16.83 10.44 -11.69
N GLY A 226 -15.87 9.56 -11.45
CA GLY A 226 -16.07 8.22 -10.91
C GLY A 226 -16.19 8.23 -9.37
N SER A 227 -16.62 7.12 -8.77
CA SER A 227 -16.73 7.01 -7.32
C SER A 227 -15.64 6.14 -6.71
N LEU A 228 -15.12 6.51 -5.54
CA LEU A 228 -14.19 5.67 -4.77
C LEU A 228 -14.90 4.64 -3.88
N MET A 229 -16.22 4.78 -3.70
CA MET A 229 -17.07 3.86 -2.92
C MET A 229 -18.46 3.74 -3.58
N GLY A 230 -19.05 2.55 -3.59
CA GLY A 230 -20.41 2.33 -4.09
C GLY A 230 -21.52 2.80 -3.14
#